data_AF-A0A6M1YH84-F1
#
_entry.id   AF-A0A6M1YH84-F1
#
_cell.length_a   1.000
_cell.length_b   1.000
_cell.length_c   1.000
_cell.angle_alpha   90.00
_cell.angle_beta   90.00
_cell.angle_gamma   90.00
#
_symmetry.space_group_name_H-M   'P 1'
#
loop_
_entity.id
_entity.type
_entity.pdbx_description
1 polymer ?
#
loop_
_entity_poly.entity_id
_entity_poly.type
_entity_poly.pdbx_seq_one_letter_code
_entity_poly.pdbx_strand_id
1 'polypeptide(L)'
;MDKRVLEPISSIKHERVLEARSLTSSKGRKAAGKSLLFGQEQLKWAVQHDCEVEAVFLLDKQKEEQWVQDLLHASFSVYSCSEGILKKISQI
;
A
#
# COMPACT_ATOMS: atom_id res chain seq x y z
N MET A 1 -15.34 8.13 13.29
CA MET A 1 -14.47 7.41 12.34
C MET A 1 -13.29 6.89 13.15
N ASP A 2 -13.18 5.57 13.31
CA ASP A 2 -12.11 4.95 14.07
C ASP A 2 -10.77 5.20 13.37
N LYS A 3 -9.82 5.79 14.09
CA LYS A 3 -8.46 6.03 13.61
C LYS A 3 -7.81 4.66 13.37
N ARG A 4 -7.46 4.35 12.12
CA ARG A 4 -6.76 3.09 11.83
C ARG A 4 -5.33 3.15 12.34
N VAL A 5 -4.83 2.02 12.81
CA VAL A 5 -3.46 1.86 13.28
C VAL A 5 -2.58 1.52 12.08
N LEU A 6 -1.41 2.14 12.01
CA LEU A 6 -0.37 1.81 11.04
C LEU A 6 0.27 0.47 11.44
N GLU A 7 0.17 -0.52 10.57
CA GLU A 7 0.59 -1.90 10.85
C GLU A 7 2.00 -2.18 10.29
N PRO A 8 3.01 -2.50 11.12
CA PRO A 8 4.34 -2.80 10.61
C PRO A 8 4.39 -4.19 9.96
N ILE A 9 4.96 -4.29 8.76
CA ILE A 9 5.26 -5.55 8.06
C ILE A 9 6.78 -5.76 8.02
N SER A 10 7.23 -6.86 8.61
CA SER A 10 8.65 -7.24 8.67
C SER A 10 9.04 -8.40 7.75
N SER A 11 8.08 -9.03 7.05
CA SER A 11 8.32 -10.25 6.27
C SER A 11 7.84 -10.15 4.83
N ILE A 12 8.69 -10.56 3.88
CA ILE A 12 8.34 -10.71 2.46
C ILE A 12 7.33 -11.84 2.19
N LYS A 13 7.04 -12.66 3.19
CA LYS A 13 6.04 -13.75 3.15
C LYS A 13 4.68 -13.31 3.70
N HIS A 14 4.55 -12.06 4.17
CA HIS A 14 3.28 -11.54 4.63
C HIS A 14 2.24 -11.61 3.50
N GLU A 15 1.00 -12.00 3.81
CA GLU A 15 -0.04 -12.25 2.80
C GLU A 15 -0.24 -11.05 1.88
N ARG A 16 -0.40 -9.85 2.46
CA ARG A 16 -0.51 -8.59 1.70
C ARG A 16 0.70 -8.28 0.81
N VAL A 17 1.90 -8.66 1.23
CA VAL A 17 3.11 -8.50 0.40
C VAL A 17 3.07 -9.49 -0.76
N LEU A 18 2.69 -10.74 -0.52
CA LEU A 18 2.56 -11.76 -1.57
C LEU A 18 1.49 -11.37 -2.60
N GLU A 19 0.34 -10.90 -2.13
CA GLU A 19 -0.74 -10.36 -2.97
C GLU A 19 -0.21 -9.21 -3.83
N ALA A 20 0.34 -8.17 -3.21
CA ALA A 20 0.85 -7.00 -3.94
C ALA A 20 1.92 -7.38 -4.97
N ARG A 21 2.83 -8.30 -4.62
CA ARG A 21 3.84 -8.84 -5.55
C ARG A 21 3.21 -9.54 -6.74
N SER A 22 2.10 -10.26 -6.57
CA SER A 22 1.43 -10.94 -7.68
C SER A 22 0.93 -9.97 -8.76
N LEU A 23 0.55 -8.75 -8.35
CA LEU A 23 0.02 -7.69 -9.21
C LEU A 23 1.06 -7.06 -10.14
N THR A 24 2.34 -7.37 -9.97
CA THR A 24 3.41 -6.95 -10.89
C THR A 24 3.23 -7.59 -12.27
N SER A 25 2.62 -8.78 -12.33
CA SER A 25 2.37 -9.50 -13.58
C SER A 25 0.97 -9.23 -14.15
N SER A 26 0.84 -9.22 -15.48
CA SER A 26 -0.47 -9.10 -16.15
C SER A 26 -1.42 -10.24 -15.73
N LYS A 27 -0.90 -11.46 -15.55
CA LYS A 27 -1.67 -12.62 -15.08
C LYS A 27 -2.22 -12.39 -13.66
N GLY A 28 -1.39 -11.91 -12.74
CA GLY A 28 -1.81 -11.62 -11.36
C GLY A 28 -2.85 -10.52 -11.28
N ARG A 29 -2.67 -9.43 -12.06
CA ARG A 29 -3.68 -8.36 -12.14
C ARG A 29 -5.03 -8.86 -12.64
N LYS A 30 -5.04 -9.64 -13.73
CA LYS A 30 -6.27 -10.22 -14.28
C LYS A 30 -6.95 -11.17 -13.29
N ALA A 31 -6.18 -11.99 -12.57
CA ALA A 31 -6.72 -12.94 -11.60
C ALA A 31 -7.32 -12.25 -10.37
N ALA A 32 -6.68 -11.18 -9.89
CA ALA A 32 -7.13 -10.46 -8.70
C ALA A 32 -8.17 -9.36 -8.99
N GLY A 33 -8.22 -8.84 -10.22
CA GLY A 33 -9.02 -7.66 -10.56
C GLY A 33 -8.45 -6.36 -9.98
N LYS A 34 -7.14 -6.33 -9.68
CA LYS A 34 -6.47 -5.23 -8.96
C LYS A 34 -5.23 -4.75 -9.70
N SER A 35 -4.79 -3.52 -9.40
CA SER A 35 -3.54 -2.94 -9.91
C SER A 35 -2.76 -2.24 -8.80
N LEU A 36 -1.45 -2.10 -8.98
CA LEU A 36 -0.60 -1.30 -8.11
C LEU A 36 -0.59 0.15 -8.60
N LEU A 37 -0.65 1.08 -7.65
CA LEU A 37 -0.38 2.49 -7.86
C LEU A 37 0.93 2.84 -7.15
N PHE A 38 1.70 3.76 -7.72
CA PHE A 38 3.01 4.11 -7.20
C PHE A 38 3.14 5.61 -6.99
N GLY A 39 3.78 5.95 -5.87
CA GLY A 39 4.05 7.33 -5.52
C GLY A 39 2.88 8.02 -4.84
N GLN A 40 3.22 9.07 -4.11
CA GLN A 40 2.28 9.82 -3.28
C GLN A 40 1.18 10.50 -4.11
N GLU A 41 1.49 11.00 -5.30
CA GLU A 41 0.53 11.70 -6.16
C GLU A 41 -0.58 10.77 -6.66
N GLN A 42 -0.24 9.56 -7.14
CA GLN A 42 -1.22 8.59 -7.59
C GLN A 42 -2.10 8.12 -6.43
N LEU A 43 -1.51 7.94 -5.24
CA LEU A 43 -2.25 7.58 -4.05
C LEU A 43 -3.24 8.68 -3.65
N LYS A 44 -2.79 9.94 -3.61
CA LYS A 44 -3.68 11.10 -3.33
C LYS A 44 -4.81 11.16 -4.34
N TRP A 45 -4.51 11.00 -5.63
CA TRP A 45 -5.52 10.99 -6.68
C TRP A 45 -6.56 9.89 -6.46
N ALA A 46 -6.13 8.65 -6.16
CA ALA A 46 -7.02 7.52 -5.94
C ALA A 46 -7.95 7.74 -4.73
N VAL A 47 -7.41 8.27 -3.63
CA VAL A 47 -8.20 8.62 -2.44
C VAL A 47 -9.22 9.73 -2.73
N GLN A 48 -8.90 10.67 -3.60
CA GLN A 48 -9.78 11.78 -3.97
C GLN A 48 -10.89 11.41 -4.97
N HIS A 49 -10.75 10.30 -5.70
CA HIS A 49 -11.63 9.96 -6.84
C HIS A 49 -12.41 8.65 -6.64
N ASP A 50 -12.83 8.35 -5.41
CA ASP A 50 -13.63 7.15 -5.06
C ASP A 50 -13.05 5.83 -5.61
N CYS A 51 -11.73 5.76 -5.80
CA CYS A 51 -11.10 4.50 -6.12
C CYS A 51 -11.13 3.62 -4.86
N GLU A 52 -11.51 2.36 -5.02
CA GLU A 52 -11.46 1.38 -3.95
C GLU A 52 -10.00 0.99 -3.67
N VAL A 53 -9.35 1.79 -2.83
CA VAL A 53 -8.03 1.47 -2.28
C VAL A 53 -8.22 0.40 -1.21
N GLU A 54 -7.47 -0.69 -1.27
CA GLU A 54 -7.53 -1.75 -0.25
C GLU A 54 -6.39 -1.66 0.77
N ALA A 55 -5.17 -1.37 0.28
CA ALA A 55 -3.97 -1.35 1.10
C ALA A 55 -2.95 -0.33 0.57
N VAL A 56 -2.28 0.35 1.48
CA VAL A 56 -1.15 1.25 1.21
C VAL A 56 0.09 0.70 1.90
N PHE A 57 1.19 0.62 1.16
CA PHE A 57 2.50 0.26 1.69
C PHE A 57 3.40 1.49 1.67
N LEU A 58 3.99 1.84 2.81
CA LEU A 58 4.90 2.97 2.96
C LEU A 58 6.19 2.55 3.65
N LEU A 59 7.24 3.35 3.49
CA LEU A 59 8.50 3.08 4.19
C LEU A 59 8.37 3.43 5.68
N ASP A 60 9.01 2.66 6.55
CA ASP A 60 8.99 2.92 8.01
C ASP A 60 9.40 4.36 8.39
N LYS A 61 10.32 4.97 7.62
CA LYS A 61 10.76 6.36 7.80
C LYS A 61 9.68 7.42 7.49
N GLN A 62 8.64 7.04 6.76
CA GLN A 62 7.55 7.95 6.33
C GLN A 62 6.36 7.93 7.28
N LYS A 63 6.32 7.01 8.26
CA LYS A 63 5.16 6.82 9.15
C LYS A 63 4.73 8.09 9.92
N GLU A 64 5.66 9.01 10.12
CA GLU A 64 5.46 10.27 10.86
C GLU A 64 5.16 11.45 9.93
N GLU A 65 5.18 11.26 8.62
CA GLU A 65 4.88 12.34 7.67
C GLU A 65 3.40 12.72 7.73
N GLN A 66 3.12 14.03 7.60
CA GLN A 66 1.78 14.57 7.76
C GLN A 66 0.75 13.92 6.82
N TRP A 67 1.13 13.68 5.56
CA TRP A 67 0.23 13.06 4.58
C TRP A 67 -0.13 11.61 4.93
N VAL A 68 0.68 10.91 5.74
CA VAL A 68 0.34 9.56 6.23
C VAL A 68 -0.76 9.64 7.27
N GLN A 69 -0.76 10.68 8.11
CA GLN A 69 -1.84 10.90 9.08
C GLN A 69 -3.18 11.09 8.36
N ASP A 70 -3.19 11.79 7.23
CA ASP A 70 -4.39 11.98 6.41
C ASP A 70 -4.94 10.64 5.88
N LEU A 71 -4.09 9.66 5.61
CA LEU A 71 -4.49 8.32 5.16
C LEU A 71 -5.07 7.45 6.26
N LEU A 72 -4.67 7.66 7.53
CA LEU A 72 -5.16 6.86 8.66
C LEU A 72 -6.64 7.10 8.98
N HIS A 73 -7.24 8.13 8.37
CA HIS A 73 -8.67 8.42 8.44
C HIS A 73 -9.48 7.69 7.36
N ALA A 74 -8.83 6.99 6.42
CA ALA A 74 -9.49 6.32 5.31
C ALA A 74 -9.89 4.87 5.62
N SER A 75 -10.69 4.27 4.72
CA SER A 75 -11.27 2.93 4.86
C SER A 75 -10.35 1.77 4.45
N PHE A 76 -9.07 2.03 4.18
CA PHE A 76 -8.08 1.03 3.75
C PHE A 76 -7.01 0.75 4.80
N SER A 77 -6.28 -0.35 4.64
CA SER A 77 -5.20 -0.72 5.55
C SER A 77 -3.91 0.03 5.18
N VAL A 78 -3.17 0.50 6.18
CA VAL A 78 -1.90 1.21 5.98
C VAL A 78 -0.79 0.42 6.65
N TYR A 79 0.19 -0.02 5.86
CA TYR A 79 1.30 -0.85 6.28
C TYR A 79 2.62 -0.10 6.17
N SER A 80 3.44 -0.08 7.23
CA SER A 80 4.83 0.36 7.12
C SER A 80 5.77 -0.83 6.91
N CYS A 81 6.80 -0.63 6.11
CA CYS A 81 7.76 -1.68 5.83
C CYS A 81 9.16 -1.14 5.52
N SER A 82 10.14 -2.03 5.53
CA SER A 82 11.51 -1.69 5.13
C SER A 82 11.60 -1.45 3.62
N GLU A 83 12.64 -0.72 3.19
CA GLU A 83 12.95 -0.52 1.76
C GLU A 83 13.10 -1.86 1.01
N GLY A 84 13.65 -2.88 1.68
CA GLY A 84 13.80 -4.22 1.09
C GLY A 84 12.46 -4.87 0.75
N ILE A 85 11.44 -4.70 1.58
CA ILE A 85 10.10 -5.24 1.33
C ILE A 85 9.42 -4.42 0.23
N LEU A 86 9.49 -3.09 0.30
CA LEU A 86 8.84 -2.22 -0.69
C LEU A 86 9.40 -2.47 -2.10
N LYS A 87 10.73 -2.64 -2.24
CA LYS A 87 11.38 -3.02 -3.51
C LYS A 87 10.89 -4.36 -4.07
N LYS A 88 10.55 -5.32 -3.20
CA LYS A 88 9.99 -6.60 -3.65
C LYS A 88 8.59 -6.45 -4.23
N ILE A 89 7.80 -5.50 -3.71
CA ILE A 89 6.45 -5.17 -4.21
C ILE A 89 6.54 -4.38 -5.51
N SER A 90 7.33 -3.32 -5.54
CA SER A 90 7.42 -2.40 -6.70
C SER A 90 8.13 -3.02 -7.90
N GLN A 91 9.10 -3.90 -7.68
CA GLN A 91 10.11 -4.28 -8.69
C GLN A 91 10.85 -3.07 -9.30
N ILE A 92 10.82 -1.93 -8.60
CA ILE A 92 11.54 -0.69 -8.87
C ILE A 92 12.60 -0.51 -7.78
#